data_AF-A0A537K9Y5-F1
#
_entry.id   AF-A0A537K9Y5-F1
#
_cell.length_a   1.000
_cell.length_b   1.000
_cell.length_c   1.000
_cell.angle_alpha   90.00
_cell.angle_beta   90.00
_cell.angle_gamma   90.00
#
_symmetry.space_group_name_H-M   'P 1'
#
loop_
_entity.id
_entity.type
_entity.pdbx_description
1 polymer ?
#
loop_
_entity_poly.entity_id
_entity_poly.type
_entity_poly.pdbx_seq_one_letter_code
_entity_poly.pdbx_strand_id
1 'polypeptide(L)'
;MMHPARPRPRRAAWLLPLAAALVLAAGGGWLLWTQIAQVQEGAVSPAVPPGVTRDPATRARGAVVSLSGQESHPRVAYDPPSGTVTAQFQSKYYDPAHDAKYNRQYLATEGRLVVQLVLYNVPEISRAVAELYRGRRLLATVSGGQGDAYNDYSVEYARDLP
;
A
#
# COMPACT_ATOMS: atom_id res chain seq x y z
N MET A 1 67.88 -12.97 -1.95
CA MET A 1 67.36 -12.01 -2.94
C MET A 1 66.48 -12.74 -3.95
N MET A 2 65.47 -12.04 -4.48
CA MET A 2 64.53 -12.41 -5.56
C MET A 2 63.31 -13.30 -5.19
N HIS A 3 62.15 -12.65 -5.06
CA HIS A 3 60.81 -13.24 -5.16
C HIS A 3 60.48 -13.55 -6.63
N PRO A 4 59.77 -14.67 -6.93
CA PRO A 4 59.01 -14.79 -8.17
C PRO A 4 57.52 -14.49 -7.97
N ALA A 5 56.98 -13.82 -8.98
CA ALA A 5 55.67 -13.21 -9.05
C ALA A 5 54.51 -14.23 -9.16
N ARG A 6 53.37 -13.86 -8.58
CA ARG A 6 52.07 -14.55 -8.75
C ARG A 6 51.51 -14.32 -10.16
N PRO A 7 50.92 -15.34 -10.82
CA PRO A 7 50.01 -15.12 -11.94
C PRO A 7 48.57 -14.90 -11.42
N ARG A 8 47.94 -13.82 -11.89
CA ARG A 8 46.49 -13.56 -11.80
C ARG A 8 45.72 -14.52 -12.70
N PRO A 9 44.55 -15.03 -12.28
CA PRO A 9 43.44 -15.28 -13.20
C PRO A 9 42.44 -14.12 -13.14
N ARG A 10 42.30 -13.45 -14.29
CA ARG A 10 41.13 -12.65 -14.66
C ARG A 10 39.90 -13.56 -14.67
N ARG A 11 38.82 -13.16 -13.99
CA ARG A 11 37.40 -13.28 -14.39
C ARG A 11 36.51 -12.96 -13.17
N ALA A 12 36.24 -11.68 -12.96
CA ALA A 12 35.22 -11.20 -12.04
C ALA A 12 34.45 -10.07 -12.74
N ALA A 13 33.71 -10.45 -13.76
CA ALA A 13 32.63 -9.66 -14.33
C ALA A 13 31.53 -10.67 -14.59
N TRP A 14 30.26 -10.31 -14.35
CA TRP A 14 29.04 -11.09 -14.59
C TRP A 14 28.28 -11.68 -13.39
N LEU A 15 28.60 -11.36 -12.13
CA LEU A 15 27.74 -11.76 -10.99
C LEU A 15 27.17 -10.62 -10.14
N LEU A 16 27.29 -9.36 -10.59
CA LEU A 16 26.86 -8.20 -9.78
C LEU A 16 25.48 -7.57 -10.06
N PRO A 17 24.68 -7.89 -11.10
CA PRO A 17 23.38 -7.23 -11.22
C PRO A 17 22.26 -7.93 -10.42
N LEU A 18 22.41 -9.20 -10.04
CA LEU A 18 21.34 -9.98 -9.40
C LEU A 18 21.21 -9.79 -7.89
N ALA A 19 22.32 -9.47 -7.20
CA ALA A 19 22.30 -9.24 -5.75
C ALA A 19 21.70 -7.88 -5.36
N ALA A 20 21.84 -6.86 -6.21
CA ALA A 20 21.29 -5.52 -5.94
C ALA A 20 19.75 -5.48 -6.09
N ALA A 21 19.17 -6.29 -6.97
CA ALA A 21 17.72 -6.38 -7.15
C ALA A 21 17.03 -7.09 -5.96
N LEU A 22 17.69 -8.09 -5.37
CA LEU A 22 17.15 -8.83 -4.22
C LEU A 22 17.18 -8.03 -2.91
N VAL A 23 18.20 -7.18 -2.71
CA VAL A 23 18.28 -6.33 -1.51
C VAL A 23 17.23 -5.21 -1.51
N LEU A 24 16.87 -4.68 -2.68
CA LEU A 24 15.80 -3.68 -2.80
C LEU A 24 14.40 -4.29 -2.61
N ALA A 25 14.17 -5.54 -3.06
CA ALA A 25 12.92 -6.25 -2.83
C ALA A 25 12.74 -6.67 -1.36
N ALA A 26 13.82 -7.10 -0.68
CA ALA A 26 13.78 -7.50 0.72
C ALA A 26 13.70 -6.30 1.70
N GLY A 27 14.37 -5.18 1.38
CA GLY A 27 14.36 -3.99 2.23
C GLY A 27 13.01 -3.28 2.31
N GLY A 28 12.28 -3.22 1.20
CA GLY A 28 10.92 -2.65 1.16
C GLY A 28 9.90 -3.51 1.92
N GLY A 29 9.97 -4.84 1.76
CA GLY A 29 9.08 -5.78 2.43
C GLY A 29 9.29 -5.83 3.95
N TRP A 30 10.53 -5.69 4.44
CA TRP A 30 10.83 -5.68 5.88
C TRP A 30 10.33 -4.41 6.57
N LEU A 31 10.55 -3.23 5.96
CA LEU A 31 10.02 -1.96 6.49
C LEU A 31 8.49 -1.97 6.54
N LEU A 32 7.84 -2.52 5.50
CA LEU A 32 6.41 -2.76 5.47
C LEU A 32 5.97 -3.72 6.58
N TRP A 33 6.65 -4.85 6.78
CA TRP A 33 6.31 -5.79 7.84
C TRP A 33 6.42 -5.17 9.23
N THR A 34 7.45 -4.35 9.47
CA THR A 34 7.59 -3.63 10.74
C THR A 34 6.51 -2.57 10.94
N GLN A 35 6.09 -1.87 9.88
CA GLN A 35 4.96 -0.94 9.96
C GLN A 35 3.63 -1.69 10.16
N ILE A 36 3.42 -2.83 9.49
CA ILE A 36 2.25 -3.69 9.67
C ILE A 36 2.17 -4.21 11.12
N ALA A 37 3.30 -4.65 11.69
CA ALA A 37 3.38 -5.09 13.08
C ALA A 37 3.11 -3.93 14.06
N GLN A 38 3.69 -2.76 13.82
CA GLN A 38 3.45 -1.56 14.65
C GLN A 38 2.02 -1.03 14.55
N VAL A 39 1.35 -1.23 13.41
CA VAL A 39 -0.07 -0.94 13.19
C VAL A 39 -0.96 -1.92 13.97
N GLN A 40 -0.58 -3.20 14.05
CA GLN A 40 -1.29 -4.18 14.90
C GLN A 40 -1.14 -3.88 16.39
N GLU A 41 -0.03 -3.27 16.81
CA GLU A 41 0.24 -2.91 18.20
C GLU A 41 -0.22 -1.49 18.58
N GLY A 42 -0.73 -0.69 17.63
CA GLY A 42 -1.26 0.66 17.89
C GLY A 42 -0.20 1.71 18.27
N ALA A 43 1.07 1.50 17.93
CA ALA A 43 2.20 2.19 18.55
C ALA A 43 2.64 3.52 17.93
N VAL A 44 2.01 4.03 16.84
CA VAL A 44 2.51 5.23 16.13
C VAL A 44 1.40 6.22 15.77
N SER A 45 1.34 7.35 16.49
CA SER A 45 0.53 8.51 16.06
C SER A 45 1.26 9.32 14.98
N PRO A 46 0.70 9.52 13.78
CA PRO A 46 1.33 10.38 12.78
C PRO A 46 1.26 11.85 13.22
N ALA A 47 2.43 12.47 13.45
CA ALA A 47 2.54 13.88 13.78
C ALA A 47 2.40 14.73 12.49
N VAL A 48 1.33 15.53 12.39
CA VAL A 48 1.16 16.50 11.30
C VAL A 48 1.88 17.81 11.68
N PRO A 49 2.81 18.33 10.86
CA PRO A 49 3.52 19.58 11.16
C PRO A 49 2.57 20.80 11.21
N PRO A 50 2.71 21.72 12.19
CA PRO A 50 1.92 22.95 12.24
C PRO A 50 2.28 23.90 11.09
N GLY A 51 1.28 24.49 10.42
CA GLY A 51 1.47 25.60 9.46
C GLY A 51 1.25 25.30 7.97
N VAL A 52 0.92 24.07 7.60
CA VAL A 52 0.52 23.73 6.21
C VAL A 52 -0.99 23.60 6.12
N THR A 53 -1.70 24.72 5.98
CA THR A 53 -3.13 24.74 5.62
C THR A 53 -3.29 24.42 4.13
N ARG A 54 -2.86 23.22 3.72
CA ARG A 54 -3.32 22.63 2.46
C ARG A 54 -4.73 22.10 2.74
N ASP A 55 -5.66 22.46 1.86
CA ASP A 55 -7.01 21.90 1.76
C ASP A 55 -7.02 20.40 2.18
N PRO A 56 -7.86 19.99 3.15
CA PRO A 56 -7.90 18.62 3.66
C PRO A 56 -8.03 17.58 2.54
N ALA A 57 -8.79 17.88 1.47
CA ALA A 57 -8.91 16.98 0.33
C ALA A 57 -7.58 16.82 -0.41
N THR A 58 -6.85 17.91 -0.64
CA THR A 58 -5.52 17.89 -1.26
C THR A 58 -4.50 17.11 -0.42
N ARG A 59 -4.52 17.26 0.92
CA ARG A 59 -3.63 16.52 1.82
C ARG A 59 -3.96 15.03 1.81
N ALA A 60 -5.23 14.68 2.00
CA ALA A 60 -5.70 13.31 1.95
C ALA A 60 -5.38 12.64 0.61
N ARG A 61 -5.56 13.35 -0.51
CA ARG A 61 -5.17 12.87 -1.83
C ARG A 61 -3.68 12.57 -1.91
N GLY A 62 -2.83 13.49 -1.44
CA GLY A 62 -1.38 13.28 -1.43
C GLY A 62 -0.95 12.07 -0.59
N ALA A 63 -1.62 11.86 0.55
CA ALA A 63 -1.36 10.70 1.40
C ALA A 63 -1.82 9.38 0.76
N VAL A 64 -3.01 9.35 0.13
CA VAL A 64 -3.48 8.18 -0.63
C VAL A 64 -2.53 7.86 -1.77
N VAL A 65 -2.01 8.86 -2.49
CA VAL A 65 -0.98 8.65 -3.52
C VAL A 65 0.33 8.11 -2.92
N SER A 66 0.75 8.62 -1.77
CA SER A 66 1.96 8.15 -1.09
C SER A 66 1.84 6.68 -0.67
N LEU A 67 0.66 6.27 -0.20
CA LEU A 67 0.38 4.89 0.20
C LEU A 67 0.16 4.00 -1.02
N SER A 68 -0.82 4.31 -1.86
CA SER A 68 -1.32 3.46 -2.95
C SER A 68 -0.66 3.72 -4.31
N GLY A 69 0.34 4.61 -4.43
CA GLY A 69 1.02 4.93 -5.69
C GLY A 69 0.28 5.95 -6.56
N GLN A 70 0.93 6.45 -7.61
CA GLN A 70 0.37 7.47 -8.52
C GLN A 70 -0.73 6.88 -9.42
N GLU A 71 -0.57 5.60 -9.76
CA GLU A 71 -1.54 4.76 -10.48
C GLU A 71 -2.84 4.52 -9.71
N SER A 72 -2.93 4.90 -8.42
CA SER A 72 -4.15 4.74 -7.63
C SER A 72 -5.30 5.68 -8.03
N HIS A 73 -5.05 6.68 -8.87
CA HIS A 73 -6.05 7.65 -9.35
C HIS A 73 -7.06 8.13 -8.28
N PRO A 74 -6.60 8.63 -7.12
CA PRO A 74 -7.48 8.86 -5.98
C PRO A 74 -8.41 10.04 -6.22
N ARG A 75 -9.69 9.81 -5.91
CA ARG A 75 -10.76 10.80 -5.84
C ARG A 75 -11.05 11.09 -4.38
N VAL A 76 -10.99 12.35 -4.01
CA VAL A 76 -11.14 12.78 -2.62
C VAL A 76 -12.18 13.88 -2.57
N ALA A 77 -13.12 13.76 -1.64
CA ALA A 77 -14.18 14.72 -1.41
C ALA A 77 -14.15 15.16 0.05
N TYR A 78 -14.07 16.47 0.29
CA TYR A 78 -14.19 17.07 1.61
C TYR A 78 -15.65 17.47 1.85
N ASP A 79 -16.17 17.14 3.03
CA ASP A 79 -17.49 17.54 3.50
C ASP A 79 -17.35 18.64 4.57
N PRO A 80 -17.57 19.92 4.23
CA PRO A 80 -17.38 21.03 5.16
C PRO A 80 -18.22 20.96 6.45
N PRO A 81 -19.51 20.54 6.41
CA PRO A 81 -20.34 20.38 7.62
C PRO A 81 -19.77 19.39 8.65
N SER A 82 -19.30 18.22 8.22
CA SER A 82 -18.70 17.24 9.14
C SER A 82 -17.22 17.47 9.41
N GLY A 83 -16.55 18.26 8.56
CA GLY A 83 -15.11 18.44 8.61
C GLY A 83 -14.33 17.20 8.19
N THR A 84 -14.96 16.25 7.49
CA THR A 84 -14.35 14.97 7.14
C THR A 84 -14.11 14.81 5.65
N VAL A 85 -13.27 13.83 5.31
CA VAL A 85 -12.89 13.51 3.95
C VAL A 85 -13.34 12.09 3.60
N THR A 86 -13.91 11.91 2.41
CA THR A 86 -14.08 10.59 1.80
C THR A 86 -13.04 10.39 0.71
N ALA A 87 -12.39 9.23 0.69
CA ALA A 87 -11.41 8.87 -0.32
C ALA A 87 -11.83 7.61 -1.09
N GLN A 88 -11.75 7.66 -2.41
CA GLN A 88 -11.94 6.52 -3.31
C GLN A 88 -10.69 6.38 -4.18
N PHE A 89 -10.13 5.18 -4.29
CA PHE A 89 -8.87 4.97 -5.01
C PHE A 89 -8.73 3.54 -5.52
N GLN A 90 -7.89 3.36 -6.54
CA GLN A 90 -7.48 2.04 -7.02
C GLN A 90 -6.34 1.52 -6.16
N SER A 91 -6.48 0.30 -5.66
CA SER A 91 -5.41 -0.34 -4.89
C SER A 91 -4.33 -0.85 -5.84
N LYS A 92 -3.07 -0.42 -5.63
CA LYS A 92 -1.90 -1.01 -6.32
C LYS A 92 -1.51 -2.39 -5.77
N TYR A 93 -2.06 -2.79 -4.62
CA TYR A 93 -1.60 -3.95 -3.85
C TYR A 93 -2.27 -5.26 -4.27
N TYR A 94 -3.02 -5.28 -5.36
CA TYR A 94 -3.59 -6.52 -5.87
C TYR A 94 -2.57 -7.31 -6.69
N ASP A 95 -2.12 -8.46 -6.17
CA ASP A 95 -1.34 -9.45 -6.92
C ASP A 95 -2.22 -10.63 -7.41
N PRO A 96 -2.41 -10.79 -8.74
CA PRO A 96 -3.22 -11.85 -9.33
C PRO A 96 -2.54 -13.23 -9.44
N ALA A 97 -1.38 -13.46 -8.81
CA ALA A 97 -0.64 -14.74 -8.92
C ALA A 97 -1.37 -15.96 -8.31
N HIS A 98 -2.50 -15.77 -7.63
CA HIS A 98 -3.24 -16.83 -6.94
C HIS A 98 -4.35 -17.46 -7.78
N ASP A 99 -4.71 -18.71 -7.43
CA ASP A 99 -5.88 -19.37 -8.00
C ASP A 99 -7.20 -18.68 -7.58
N ALA A 100 -8.30 -19.05 -8.22
CA ALA A 100 -9.64 -18.48 -7.99
C ALA A 100 -10.07 -18.45 -6.51
N LYS A 101 -9.84 -19.56 -5.79
CA LYS A 101 -10.26 -19.70 -4.39
C LYS A 101 -9.45 -18.79 -3.49
N TYR A 102 -8.14 -18.72 -3.71
CA TYR A 102 -7.25 -17.82 -2.95
C TYR A 102 -7.46 -16.35 -3.32
N ASN A 103 -7.88 -16.04 -4.55
CA ASN A 103 -8.17 -14.65 -4.95
C ASN A 103 -9.27 -14.01 -4.10
N ARG A 104 -10.35 -14.73 -3.75
CA ARG A 104 -11.42 -14.16 -2.90
C ARG A 104 -10.93 -13.81 -1.50
N GLN A 105 -10.16 -14.71 -0.89
CA GLN A 105 -9.61 -14.52 0.44
C GLN A 105 -8.54 -13.42 0.44
N TYR A 106 -7.66 -13.42 -0.56
CA TYR A 106 -6.65 -12.40 -0.76
C TYR A 106 -7.27 -11.00 -0.95
N LEU A 107 -8.28 -10.87 -1.82
CA LEU A 107 -9.01 -9.61 -2.04
C LEU A 107 -9.67 -9.09 -0.76
N ALA A 108 -10.22 -9.98 0.08
CA ALA A 108 -10.77 -9.57 1.37
C ALA A 108 -9.66 -9.08 2.31
N THR A 109 -8.52 -9.77 2.39
CA THR A 109 -7.46 -9.41 3.33
C THR A 109 -6.72 -8.14 2.90
N GLU A 110 -6.16 -8.13 1.69
CA GLU A 110 -5.35 -7.02 1.17
C GLU A 110 -6.19 -5.77 0.89
N GLY A 111 -7.41 -5.96 0.38
CA GLY A 111 -8.33 -4.87 0.14
C GLY A 111 -8.73 -4.16 1.43
N ARG A 112 -8.91 -4.90 2.53
CA ARG A 112 -9.17 -4.30 3.85
C ARG A 112 -7.92 -3.65 4.42
N LEU A 113 -6.74 -4.23 4.22
CA LEU A 113 -5.48 -3.69 4.72
C LEU A 113 -5.19 -2.31 4.13
N VAL A 114 -5.36 -2.12 2.82
CA VAL A 114 -5.12 -0.80 2.21
C VAL A 114 -6.11 0.25 2.69
N VAL A 115 -7.38 -0.12 2.90
CA VAL A 115 -8.40 0.77 3.49
C VAL A 115 -8.01 1.16 4.91
N GLN A 116 -7.60 0.19 5.74
CA GLN A 116 -7.14 0.42 7.12
C GLN A 116 -5.94 1.37 7.15
N LEU A 117 -4.95 1.16 6.28
CA LEU A 117 -3.76 2.01 6.21
C LEU A 117 -4.11 3.45 5.87
N VAL A 118 -5.02 3.67 4.93
CA VAL A 118 -5.47 5.02 4.55
C VAL A 118 -6.20 5.71 5.71
N LEU A 119 -7.14 5.02 6.35
CA LEU A 119 -7.90 5.55 7.49
C LEU A 119 -7.02 5.85 8.71
N TYR A 120 -5.98 5.05 8.93
CA TYR A 120 -5.05 5.23 10.04
C TYR A 120 -4.06 6.39 9.80
N ASN A 121 -3.46 6.45 8.61
CA ASN A 121 -2.43 7.46 8.29
C ASN A 121 -3.02 8.84 8.00
N VAL A 122 -4.31 8.92 7.69
CA VAL A 122 -4.99 10.18 7.37
C VAL A 122 -6.24 10.32 8.24
N PRO A 123 -6.11 10.88 9.46
CA PRO A 123 -7.23 10.97 10.41
C PRO A 123 -8.42 11.78 9.92
N GLU A 124 -8.21 12.61 8.89
CA GLU A 124 -9.25 13.42 8.24
C GLU A 124 -10.17 12.57 7.35
N ILE A 125 -9.71 11.40 6.91
CA ILE A 125 -10.51 10.49 6.09
C ILE A 125 -11.43 9.71 7.03
N SER A 126 -12.73 10.05 7.00
CA SER A 126 -13.77 9.33 7.74
C SER A 126 -14.23 8.07 7.01
N ARG A 127 -14.05 8.00 5.69
CA ARG A 127 -14.43 6.86 4.86
C ARG A 127 -13.46 6.65 3.70
N ALA A 128 -13.04 5.41 3.50
CA ALA A 128 -12.18 5.00 2.41
C ALA A 128 -12.83 3.89 1.59
N VAL A 129 -12.68 3.97 0.26
CA VAL A 129 -13.15 2.99 -0.71
C VAL A 129 -11.99 2.60 -1.62
N ALA A 130 -11.55 1.35 -1.52
CA ALA A 130 -10.51 0.79 -2.38
C ALA A 130 -11.15 -0.07 -3.48
N GLU A 131 -10.81 0.22 -4.73
CA GLU A 131 -11.17 -0.58 -5.89
C GLU A 131 -9.97 -1.45 -6.29
N LEU A 132 -10.16 -2.77 -6.38
CA LEU A 132 -9.12 -3.73 -6.74
C LEU A 132 -9.31 -4.19 -8.19
N TYR A 133 -8.31 -3.95 -9.04
CA TYR A 133 -8.37 -4.24 -10.47
C TYR A 133 -7.36 -5.30 -10.92
N ARG A 134 -7.75 -6.14 -11.89
CA ARG A 134 -6.83 -6.92 -12.73
C ARG A 134 -6.80 -6.32 -14.13
N GLY A 135 -5.77 -5.55 -14.43
CA GLY A 135 -5.74 -4.75 -15.66
C GLY A 135 -6.90 -3.75 -15.65
N ARG A 136 -7.89 -3.91 -16.54
CA ARG A 136 -9.08 -3.04 -16.62
C ARG A 136 -10.32 -3.63 -15.93
N ARG A 137 -10.22 -4.81 -15.36
CA ARG A 137 -11.35 -5.53 -14.78
C ARG A 137 -11.41 -5.26 -13.27
N LEU A 138 -12.51 -4.66 -12.81
CA LEU A 138 -12.80 -4.56 -11.38
C LEU A 138 -13.05 -5.97 -10.82
N LEU A 139 -12.40 -6.27 -9.70
CA LEU A 139 -12.52 -7.55 -9.01
C LEU A 139 -13.29 -7.42 -7.71
N ALA A 140 -12.96 -6.41 -6.91
CA ALA A 140 -13.65 -6.13 -5.66
C ALA A 140 -13.60 -4.65 -5.32
N THR A 141 -14.61 -4.22 -4.58
CA THR A 141 -14.63 -2.92 -3.91
C THR A 141 -14.63 -3.18 -2.42
N VAL A 142 -13.70 -2.55 -1.70
CA VAL A 142 -13.64 -2.63 -0.24
C VAL A 142 -13.92 -1.26 0.34
N SER A 143 -14.80 -1.18 1.34
CA SER A 143 -15.06 0.07 2.02
C SER A 143 -15.02 -0.07 3.54
N GLY A 144 -14.50 0.96 4.20
CA GLY A 144 -14.43 1.05 5.65
C GLY A 144 -14.53 2.50 6.11
N GLY A 145 -15.02 2.67 7.33
CA GLY A 145 -15.09 3.95 8.03
C GLY A 145 -14.05 4.06 9.14
N GLN A 146 -13.77 5.29 9.55
CA GLN A 146 -12.97 5.56 10.73
C GLN A 146 -13.69 5.05 11.98
N GLY A 147 -13.02 4.22 12.77
CA GLY A 147 -13.59 3.61 13.98
C GLY A 147 -14.25 2.23 13.75
N ASP A 148 -14.46 1.83 12.50
CA ASP A 148 -14.90 0.48 12.17
C ASP A 148 -13.79 -0.53 12.49
N ALA A 149 -14.17 -1.72 13.00
CA ALA A 149 -13.22 -2.80 13.14
C ALA A 149 -12.82 -3.35 11.77
N TYR A 150 -11.59 -3.82 11.62
CA TYR A 150 -11.06 -4.38 10.37
C TYR A 150 -11.99 -5.45 9.75
N ASN A 151 -12.61 -6.29 10.57
CA ASN A 151 -13.51 -7.36 10.10
C ASN A 151 -14.87 -6.86 9.60
N ASP A 152 -15.27 -5.64 10.00
CA ASP A 152 -16.55 -5.03 9.65
C ASP A 152 -16.50 -4.30 8.30
N TYR A 153 -15.30 -4.14 7.72
CA TYR A 153 -15.14 -3.55 6.40
C TYR A 153 -15.87 -4.38 5.35
N SER A 154 -16.66 -3.69 4.52
CA SER A 154 -17.44 -4.33 3.47
C SER A 154 -16.54 -4.72 2.30
N VAL A 155 -16.77 -5.92 1.75
CA VAL A 155 -16.07 -6.43 0.57
C VAL A 155 -17.13 -6.85 -0.44
N GLU A 156 -17.22 -6.11 -1.53
CA GLU A 156 -18.13 -6.38 -2.63
C GLU A 156 -17.35 -6.96 -3.80
N TYR A 157 -17.57 -8.23 -4.11
CA TYR A 157 -16.93 -8.88 -5.25
C TYR A 157 -17.68 -8.61 -6.55
N ALA A 158 -16.93 -8.45 -7.66
CA ALA A 158 -17.50 -8.43 -8.99
C ALA A 158 -18.24 -9.75 -9.29
N ARG A 159 -19.37 -9.68 -10.00
CA ARG A 159 -20.24 -10.83 -10.25
C ARG A 159 -19.54 -12.03 -10.87
N ASP A 160 -18.56 -11.76 -11.74
CA ASP A 160 -17.87 -12.79 -12.52
C ASP A 160 -16.55 -13.22 -11.89
N LEU A 161 -16.27 -12.83 -10.65
CA LEU A 161 -15.00 -13.14 -9.99
C LEU A 161 -14.76 -14.66 -10.02
N PRO A 162 -13.66 -15.14 -10.65
CA PRO A 162 -13.39 -16.55 -10.86
C PRO A 162 -13.39 -17.36 -9.56
#